data_AF-A0A7C3VDI8-F1
#
_entry.id   AF-A0A7C3VDI8-F1
#
_cell.length_a   1.000
_cell.length_b   1.000
_cell.length_c   1.000
_cell.angle_alpha   90.00
_cell.angle_beta   90.00
_cell.angle_gamma   90.00
#
_symmetry.space_group_name_H-M   'P 1'
#
loop_
_entity.id
_entity.type
_entity.pdbx_description
1 polymer ?
#
loop_
_entity_poly.entity_id
_entity_poly.type
_entity_poly.pdbx_seq_one_letter_code
_entity_poly.pdbx_strand_id
1 'polypeptide(L)'
;MTESEIVEILTKTGAVLDGHFLLSSGLHSDRYFQMALVLQYPEYAKRLAEELTVRFAGERIDAVIGPAIGGIILSYQLAQLLNARSIFAERQ
;
A
#
# COMPACT_ATOMS: atom_id res chain seq x y z
N MET A 1 -6.44 12.27 -3.62
CA MET A 1 -7.15 11.87 -2.40
C MET A 1 -6.62 12.70 -1.25
N THR A 2 -7.50 13.17 -0.39
CA THR A 2 -7.10 13.81 0.87
C THR A 2 -6.69 12.75 1.89
N GLU A 3 -5.90 13.15 2.88
CA GLU A 3 -5.50 12.27 3.99
C GLU A 3 -6.73 11.69 4.71
N SER A 4 -7.76 12.50 4.93
CA SER A 4 -9.01 12.09 5.56
C SER A 4 -9.72 10.96 4.80
N GLU A 5 -9.78 11.04 3.46
CA GLU A 5 -10.40 10.00 2.63
C GLU A 5 -9.61 8.68 2.69
N ILE A 6 -8.28 8.75 2.77
CA ILE A 6 -7.43 7.56 2.91
C ILE A 6 -7.72 6.90 4.26
N VAL A 7 -7.72 7.66 5.34
CA VAL A 7 -8.03 7.16 6.70
C VAL A 7 -9.43 6.56 6.75
N GLU A 8 -10.40 7.17 6.08
CA GLU A 8 -11.76 6.66 6.02
C GLU A 8 -11.84 5.30 5.32
N ILE A 9 -11.16 5.11 4.18
CA ILE A 9 -11.11 3.83 3.47
C ILE A 9 -10.43 2.75 4.33
N LEU A 10 -9.32 3.09 4.99
CA LEU A 10 -8.61 2.16 5.86
C LEU A 10 -9.46 1.75 7.06
N THR A 11 -10.19 2.70 7.66
CA THR A 11 -11.10 2.43 8.77
C THR A 11 -12.29 1.56 8.34
N LYS A 12 -12.93 1.90 7.21
CA LYS A 12 -14.09 1.17 6.67
C LYS A 12 -13.77 -0.28 6.31
N THR A 13 -12.54 -0.54 5.88
CA THR A 13 -12.08 -1.90 5.54
C THR A 13 -11.56 -2.67 6.75
N GLY A 14 -11.52 -2.07 7.94
CA GLY A 14 -10.93 -2.67 9.13
C GLY A 14 -9.40 -2.80 9.05
N ALA A 15 -8.76 -2.12 8.10
CA ALA A 15 -7.31 -2.15 7.92
C ALA A 15 -6.57 -1.40 9.04
N VAL A 16 -7.25 -0.54 9.80
CA VAL A 16 -6.72 0.07 11.03
C VAL A 16 -7.17 -0.76 12.22
N LEU A 17 -6.21 -1.33 12.95
CA LEU A 17 -6.44 -2.06 14.19
C LEU A 17 -5.95 -1.23 15.37
N ASP A 18 -6.79 -1.05 16.38
CA ASP A 18 -6.45 -0.42 17.66
C ASP A 18 -6.14 -1.48 18.71
N GLY A 19 -5.11 -1.25 19.53
CA GLY A 19 -4.67 -2.21 20.55
C GLY A 19 -3.26 -1.93 21.06
N HIS A 20 -2.50 -2.98 21.34
CA HIS A 20 -1.09 -2.86 21.68
C HIS A 20 -0.30 -3.87 20.84
N PHE A 21 0.55 -3.36 19.95
CA PHE A 21 1.27 -4.15 18.97
C PHE A 21 2.77 -3.99 19.16
N LEU A 22 3.49 -5.12 19.27
CA LEU A 22 4.93 -5.17 19.11
C LEU A 22 5.24 -5.30 17.62
N LEU A 23 5.80 -4.25 17.03
CA LEU A 23 6.14 -4.19 15.62
C LEU A 23 7.40 -4.99 15.31
N SER A 24 7.60 -5.33 14.03
CA SER A 24 8.80 -6.04 13.58
C SER A 24 10.10 -5.26 13.76
N SER A 25 10.02 -3.96 14.02
CA SER A 25 11.14 -3.11 14.44
C SER A 25 11.51 -3.24 15.93
N GLY A 26 10.72 -3.97 16.72
CA GLY A 26 10.83 -4.01 18.18
C GLY A 26 10.15 -2.84 18.89
N LEU A 27 9.56 -1.89 18.15
CA LEU A 27 8.81 -0.76 18.72
C LEU A 27 7.38 -1.17 19.08
N HIS A 28 6.83 -0.50 20.09
CA HIS A 28 5.44 -0.67 20.49
C HIS A 28 4.57 0.40 19.85
N SER A 29 3.37 0.02 19.39
CA SER A 29 2.39 0.91 18.76
C SER A 29 0.99 0.61 19.29
N ASP A 30 0.18 1.66 19.47
CA ASP A 30 -1.24 1.54 19.79
C ASP A 30 -2.09 1.20 18.55
N ARG A 31 -1.51 1.32 17.35
CA ARG A 31 -2.16 0.99 16.07
C ARG A 31 -1.33 0.06 15.21
N TYR A 32 -2.03 -0.76 14.43
CA TYR A 32 -1.43 -1.58 13.38
C TYR A 32 -2.24 -1.48 12.09
N PHE A 33 -1.54 -1.37 10.96
CA PHE A 33 -2.16 -1.30 9.63
C PHE A 33 -2.09 -2.66 8.94
N GLN A 34 -3.21 -3.36 8.88
CA GLN A 34 -3.34 -4.63 8.15
C GLN A 34 -3.73 -4.36 6.69
N MET A 35 -2.74 -4.00 5.87
CA MET A 35 -2.95 -3.60 4.47
C MET A 35 -3.63 -4.68 3.62
N ALA A 36 -3.51 -5.96 3.97
CA ALA A 36 -4.22 -7.03 3.26
C ALA A 36 -5.75 -6.81 3.23
N LEU A 37 -6.33 -6.23 4.28
CA LEU A 37 -7.78 -6.01 4.38
C LEU A 37 -8.30 -4.92 3.44
N VAL A 38 -7.51 -3.86 3.19
CA VAL A 38 -7.90 -2.83 2.21
C VAL A 38 -7.56 -3.26 0.78
N LEU A 39 -6.43 -3.93 0.59
CA LEU A 39 -5.94 -4.32 -0.74
C LEU A 39 -6.70 -5.50 -1.35
N GLN A 40 -7.51 -6.23 -0.56
CA GLN A 40 -8.44 -7.23 -1.11
C GLN A 40 -9.55 -6.63 -1.98
N TYR A 41 -9.78 -5.30 -1.89
CA TYR A 41 -10.74 -4.57 -2.71
C TYR A 41 -10.00 -3.87 -3.87
N PRO A 42 -10.12 -4.36 -5.12
CA PRO A 42 -9.37 -3.80 -6.25
C PRO A 42 -9.63 -2.32 -6.51
N GLU A 43 -10.84 -1.83 -6.23
CA GLU A 43 -11.17 -0.40 -6.32
C GLU A 43 -10.30 0.44 -5.39
N TYR A 44 -10.17 0.04 -4.13
CA TYR A 44 -9.34 0.77 -3.16
C TYR A 44 -7.85 0.62 -3.47
N ALA A 45 -7.40 -0.56 -3.87
CA ALA A 45 -6.02 -0.75 -4.32
C ALA A 45 -5.67 0.18 -5.48
N LYS A 46 -6.56 0.31 -6.47
CA LYS A 46 -6.41 1.23 -7.60
C LYS A 46 -6.35 2.69 -7.15
N ARG A 47 -7.31 3.14 -6.34
CA ARG A 47 -7.36 4.53 -5.86
C ARG A 47 -6.13 4.91 -5.04
N LEU A 48 -5.68 4.01 -4.16
CA LEU A 48 -4.46 4.21 -3.37
C LEU A 48 -3.20 4.26 -4.27
N ALA A 49 -3.13 3.40 -5.30
CA ALA A 49 -2.04 3.44 -6.26
C ALA A 49 -2.06 4.70 -7.13
N GLU A 50 -3.23 5.17 -7.57
CA GLU A 50 -3.40 6.43 -8.30
C GLU A 50 -2.85 7.61 -7.49
N GLU A 51 -3.15 7.67 -6.20
CA GLU A 51 -2.57 8.70 -5.33
C GLU A 51 -1.04 8.62 -5.26
N LEU A 52 -0.47 7.41 -5.24
CA LEU A 52 0.99 7.23 -5.24
C LEU A 52 1.63 7.70 -6.55
N THR A 53 0.94 7.64 -7.69
CA THR A 53 1.49 8.10 -8.98
C THR A 53 1.89 9.57 -8.96
N VAL A 54 1.19 10.40 -8.18
CA VAL A 54 1.46 11.84 -8.06
C VAL A 54 2.89 12.12 -7.63
N ARG A 55 3.49 11.22 -6.84
CA ARG A 55 4.87 11.34 -6.37
C ARG A 55 5.92 11.11 -7.45
N PHE A 56 5.54 10.54 -8.59
CA PHE A 56 6.41 10.22 -9.72
C PHE A 56 6.05 11.05 -10.96
N ALA A 57 5.29 12.14 -10.79
CA ALA A 57 4.84 12.97 -11.88
C ALA A 57 6.04 13.58 -12.63
N GLY A 58 6.11 13.34 -13.94
CA GLY A 58 7.20 13.82 -14.79
C GLY A 58 8.44 12.91 -14.82
N GLU A 59 8.44 11.82 -14.05
CA GLU A 59 9.49 10.81 -14.10
C GLU A 59 9.10 9.65 -15.00
N ARG A 60 10.08 9.10 -15.73
CA ARG A 60 9.91 7.84 -16.43
C ARG A 60 10.33 6.71 -15.48
N ILE A 61 9.35 5.89 -15.10
CA ILE A 61 9.58 4.72 -14.25
C ILE A 61 9.59 3.47 -15.12
N ASP A 62 10.72 2.78 -15.22
CA ASP A 62 10.83 1.56 -16.02
C ASP A 62 10.43 0.28 -15.25
N ALA A 63 10.52 0.31 -13.91
CA ALA A 63 10.13 -0.81 -13.05
C ALA A 63 9.67 -0.34 -11.66
N VAL A 64 8.75 -1.10 -11.06
CA VAL A 64 8.29 -0.94 -9.67
C VAL A 64 8.48 -2.29 -8.96
N ILE A 65 9.13 -2.24 -7.79
CA ILE A 65 9.38 -3.43 -6.96
C ILE A 65 8.65 -3.32 -5.62
N GLY A 66 7.87 -4.35 -5.27
CA GLY A 66 7.16 -4.45 -4.00
C GLY A 66 7.71 -5.58 -3.10
N PRO A 67 7.76 -5.39 -1.77
CA PRO A 67 8.10 -6.48 -0.85
C PRO A 67 6.96 -7.49 -0.73
N ALA A 68 7.31 -8.78 -0.69
CA ALA A 68 6.35 -9.83 -0.40
C ALA A 68 6.01 -9.90 1.10
N ILE A 69 4.78 -10.22 1.49
CA ILE A 69 3.57 -10.35 0.66
C ILE A 69 2.83 -9.00 0.54
N GLY A 70 2.85 -8.19 1.61
CA GLY A 70 1.97 -7.03 1.77
C GLY A 70 2.14 -5.91 0.72
N GLY A 71 3.27 -5.85 0.03
CA GLY A 71 3.52 -4.85 -1.01
C GLY A 71 3.10 -5.28 -2.42
N ILE A 72 2.87 -6.57 -2.68
CA ILE A 72 2.72 -7.12 -4.04
C ILE A 72 1.55 -6.49 -4.80
N ILE A 73 0.37 -6.43 -4.18
CA ILE A 73 -0.84 -5.92 -4.84
C ILE A 73 -0.67 -4.44 -5.19
N LEU A 74 -0.20 -3.64 -4.22
CA LEU A 74 -0.04 -2.21 -4.40
C LEU A 74 1.06 -1.87 -5.42
N SER A 75 2.20 -2.56 -5.38
CA SER A 75 3.28 -2.36 -6.35
C SER A 75 2.87 -2.77 -7.76
N TYR A 76 2.11 -3.86 -7.90
CA TYR A 76 1.56 -4.28 -9.20
C TYR A 76 0.59 -3.24 -9.78
N GLN A 77 -0.33 -2.73 -8.95
CA GLN A 77 -1.29 -1.72 -9.38
C GLN A 77 -0.61 -0.41 -9.76
N LEU A 78 0.43 -0.01 -9.01
CA LEU A 78 1.24 1.16 -9.31
C LEU A 78 2.04 0.99 -10.61
N ALA A 79 2.66 -0.18 -10.82
CA ALA A 79 3.38 -0.50 -12.06
C ALA A 79 2.45 -0.39 -13.28
N GLN A 80 1.22 -0.90 -13.15
CA GLN A 80 0.21 -0.79 -14.20
C GLN A 80 -0.09 0.67 -14.57
N LEU A 81 -0.31 1.52 -13.57
CA LEU A 81 -0.62 2.95 -13.79
C LEU A 81 0.55 3.72 -14.40
N LEU A 82 1.78 3.36 -14.04
CA LEU A 82 3.01 4.00 -14.55
C LEU A 82 3.49 3.40 -15.88
N ASN A 83 2.80 2.39 -16.42
CA ASN A 83 3.25 1.60 -17.60
C ASN A 83 4.67 1.02 -17.42
N ALA A 84 4.97 0.56 -16.21
CA ALA A 84 6.27 0.05 -15.79
C ALA A 84 6.23 -1.47 -15.58
N ARG A 85 7.40 -2.11 -15.53
CA ARG A 85 7.51 -3.53 -15.17
C ARG A 85 7.20 -3.75 -13.69
N SER A 86 6.35 -4.72 -13.36
CA SER A 86 6.10 -5.11 -11.97
C SER A 86 7.05 -6.23 -11.53
N ILE A 87 7.66 -6.07 -10.36
CA ILE A 87 8.57 -7.03 -9.73
C ILE A 87 8.18 -7.16 -8.24
N PHE A 88 8.40 -8.32 -7.64
CA PHE A 88 8.34 -8.47 -6.19
C PHE A 88 9.62 -9.11 -5.64
N ALA A 89 9.95 -8.79 -4.40
CA ALA A 89 11.08 -9.37 -3.68
C ALA A 89 10.60 -10.09 -2.41
N GLU A 90 11.05 -11.32 -2.21
CA GLU A 90 10.84 -12.07 -0.98
C GLU A 90 11.83 -11.62 0.11
N ARG A 91 11.39 -11.68 1.37
CA ARG A 91 12.26 -11.39 2.51
C ARG A 91 13.05 -12.66 2.84
N GLN A 92 14.38 -12.54 2.93
CA GLN A 92 15.28 -13.60 3.42
C GLN A 92 15.21 -13.73 4.94
#